data_AF-A0A1X1U7B4-F1
#
_entry.id   AF-A0A1X1U7B4-F1
#
_cell.length_a   1.000
_cell.length_b   1.000
_cell.length_c   1.000
_cell.angle_alpha   90.00
_cell.angle_beta   90.00
_cell.angle_gamma   90.00
#
_symmetry.space_group_name_H-M   'P 1'
#
loop_
_entity.id
_entity.type
_entity.pdbx_description
1 polymer ?
#
loop_
_entity_poly.entity_id
_entity_poly.type
_entity_poly.pdbx_seq_one_letter_code
_entity_poly.pdbx_strand_id
1 'polypeptide(L)'
;MDIQLFLLIIVVVTALAFDFTNGFHDTANAMATSIASGALKPKTAVALSAALNLVGAFLSTTVAATIAKGLIDSSIVSLELVFAGLVGGVVWNLLTWLLGIPSSSSHALIGGIVGATIAAVGAHGVIWSGVMSKAIIPAVVSVFVALFVGACATWAVFRITKGLQKERTEAGFRRGQIGSASLVSLAHGTNDAQKTMGIIFLALMSYGSVSKSAAVPPMWVIVACAIAMATGTYLGGWRIIRTLGKGLVEITSPQGMAAESSSAAVILLSAHFGYALSTTQVCTGSVMGSGLGKPGGEVRWGVAGRMAVAWLVTLPLAGLVGAITYWIVHYIGGYPGAVVGFGLLVGVSSAIYIRSRKNKVDQNNVNDEWKGDLTAGLDENKPSRGAKVGAAAGSDDVSVG
;
A
#
# COMPACT_ATOMS: atom_id res chain seq x y z
N MET A 1 0.12 2.04 -36.66
CA MET A 1 -0.21 1.27 -35.45
C MET A 1 -1.72 1.15 -35.41
N ASP A 2 -2.26 0.01 -34.97
CA ASP A 2 -3.69 -0.14 -34.74
C ASP A 2 -4.10 0.52 -33.41
N ILE A 3 -5.32 1.04 -33.30
CA ILE A 3 -5.79 1.75 -32.11
C ILE A 3 -5.86 0.82 -30.89
N GLN A 4 -6.25 -0.44 -31.10
CA GLN A 4 -6.29 -1.43 -30.02
C GLN A 4 -4.87 -1.74 -29.53
N LEU A 5 -3.90 -1.84 -30.44
CA LEU A 5 -2.49 -2.01 -30.06
C LEU A 5 -1.95 -0.78 -29.30
N PHE A 6 -2.32 0.43 -29.72
CA PHE A 6 -1.95 1.65 -29.02
C PHE A 6 -2.51 1.71 -27.59
N LEU A 7 -3.81 1.41 -27.43
CA LEU A 7 -4.46 1.32 -26.14
C LEU A 7 -3.83 0.23 -25.27
N LEU A 8 -3.49 -0.93 -25.84
CA LEU A 8 -2.82 -1.99 -25.10
C LEU A 8 -1.47 -1.52 -24.55
N ILE A 9 -0.66 -0.82 -25.36
CA ILE A 9 0.62 -0.26 -24.92
C ILE A 9 0.40 0.72 -23.77
N ILE A 10 -0.58 1.62 -23.88
CA ILE A 10 -0.93 2.57 -22.81
C ILE A 10 -1.37 1.84 -21.54
N VAL A 11 -2.21 0.81 -21.66
CA VAL A 11 -2.64 -0.03 -20.53
C VAL A 11 -1.44 -0.67 -19.84
N VAL A 12 -0.53 -1.29 -20.60
CA VAL A 12 0.68 -1.93 -20.05
C VAL A 12 1.56 -0.91 -19.34
N VAL A 13 1.82 0.25 -19.96
CA VAL A 13 2.63 1.32 -19.33
C VAL A 13 1.97 1.83 -18.05
N THR A 14 0.65 2.05 -18.08
CA THR A 14 -0.11 2.53 -16.91
C THR A 14 -0.17 1.48 -15.80
N ALA A 15 -0.29 0.20 -16.15
CA ALA A 15 -0.25 -0.91 -15.21
C ALA A 15 1.13 -1.01 -14.54
N LEU A 16 2.22 -0.92 -15.29
CA LEU A 16 3.57 -0.89 -14.73
C LEU A 16 3.80 0.36 -13.86
N ALA A 17 3.25 1.51 -14.24
CA ALA A 17 3.27 2.70 -13.40
C ALA A 17 2.48 2.47 -12.10
N PHE A 18 1.32 1.82 -12.16
CA PHE A 18 0.57 1.41 -10.98
C PHE A 18 1.40 0.50 -10.08
N ASP A 19 2.04 -0.55 -10.63
CA ASP A 19 2.87 -1.48 -9.85
C ASP A 19 4.06 -0.79 -9.19
N PHE A 20 4.69 0.13 -9.91
CA PHE A 20 5.72 0.99 -9.36
C PHE A 20 5.18 1.86 -8.21
N THR A 21 4.01 2.47 -8.37
CA THR A 21 3.40 3.23 -7.28
C THR A 21 3.06 2.36 -6.08
N ASN A 22 2.58 1.15 -6.32
CA ASN A 22 2.28 0.17 -5.29
C ASN A 22 3.55 -0.21 -4.52
N GLY A 23 4.63 -0.53 -5.24
CA GLY A 23 5.91 -0.92 -4.64
C GLY A 23 6.42 0.10 -3.63
N PHE A 24 6.39 1.40 -3.98
CA PHE A 24 6.88 2.45 -3.08
C PHE A 24 5.86 2.74 -1.95
N HIS A 25 4.56 2.73 -2.26
CA HIS A 25 3.49 2.99 -1.29
C HIS A 25 3.48 1.94 -0.16
N ASP A 26 3.56 0.66 -0.54
CA ASP A 26 3.42 -0.48 0.37
C ASP A 26 4.77 -0.97 0.92
N THR A 27 5.88 -0.30 0.57
CA THR A 27 7.17 -0.48 1.29
C THR A 27 7.00 -0.27 2.80
N ALA A 28 6.11 0.66 3.18
CA ALA A 28 5.83 0.95 4.57
C ALA A 28 5.27 -0.26 5.33
N ASN A 29 4.48 -1.11 4.67
CA ASN A 29 3.89 -2.31 5.29
C ASN A 29 4.94 -3.35 5.68
N ALA A 30 6.06 -3.41 4.96
CA ALA A 30 7.13 -4.37 5.20
C ALA A 30 8.27 -3.80 6.07
N MET A 31 8.53 -2.49 5.97
CA MET A 31 9.75 -1.89 6.52
C MET A 31 9.53 -0.84 7.60
N ALA A 32 8.31 -0.32 7.80
CA ALA A 32 8.10 0.72 8.80
C ALA A 32 8.39 0.23 10.23
N THR A 33 8.02 -1.01 10.54
CA THR A 33 8.22 -1.65 11.84
C THR A 33 9.71 -1.90 12.15
N SER A 34 10.47 -2.38 11.16
CA SER A 34 11.90 -2.68 11.30
C SER A 34 12.78 -1.43 11.26
N ILE A 35 12.34 -0.37 10.59
CA ILE A 35 12.95 0.95 10.65
C ILE A 35 12.66 1.62 12.00
N ALA A 36 11.41 1.58 12.47
CA ALA A 36 11.00 2.23 13.72
C ALA A 36 11.61 1.57 14.97
N SER A 37 11.76 0.24 14.98
CA SER A 37 12.44 -0.48 16.07
C SER A 37 13.96 -0.30 16.06
N GLY A 38 14.53 0.25 14.97
CA GLY A 38 15.97 0.34 14.77
C GLY A 38 16.64 -0.98 14.36
N ALA A 39 15.88 -2.00 13.98
CA ALA A 39 16.42 -3.27 13.51
C ALA A 39 17.16 -3.13 12.16
N LEU A 40 16.67 -2.27 11.27
CA LEU A 40 17.29 -1.96 9.99
C LEU A 40 17.45 -0.46 9.79
N LYS A 41 18.57 -0.06 9.17
CA LYS A 41 18.73 1.30 8.67
C LYS A 41 17.78 1.54 7.48
N PRO A 42 17.18 2.74 7.32
CA PRO A 42 16.19 3.01 6.27
C PRO A 42 16.60 2.57 4.85
N LYS A 43 17.81 2.92 4.41
CA LYS A 43 18.29 2.54 3.06
C LYS A 43 18.53 1.04 2.90
N THR A 44 19.01 0.37 3.94
CA THR A 44 19.19 -1.09 3.95
C THR A 44 17.85 -1.80 3.91
N ALA A 45 16.86 -1.30 4.66
CA ALA A 45 15.51 -1.83 4.72
C ALA A 45 14.84 -1.83 3.34
N VAL A 46 14.82 -0.69 2.65
CA VAL A 46 14.20 -0.60 1.31
C VAL A 46 14.95 -1.37 0.24
N ALA A 47 16.29 -1.47 0.33
CA ALA A 47 17.08 -2.28 -0.60
C ALA A 47 16.81 -3.79 -0.45
N LEU A 48 16.77 -4.27 0.80
CA LEU A 48 16.39 -5.65 1.12
C LEU A 48 14.96 -5.95 0.66
N SER A 49 14.03 -5.04 0.96
CA SER A 49 12.63 -5.18 0.55
C SER A 49 12.49 -5.25 -0.97
N ALA A 50 13.18 -4.37 -1.72
CA ALA A 50 13.15 -4.37 -3.18
C ALA A 50 13.65 -5.69 -3.78
N ALA A 51 14.76 -6.23 -3.27
CA ALA A 51 15.30 -7.51 -3.73
C ALA A 51 14.34 -8.68 -3.45
N LEU A 52 13.72 -8.70 -2.27
CA LEU A 52 12.77 -9.76 -1.90
C LEU A 52 11.42 -9.61 -2.61
N ASN A 53 10.97 -8.38 -2.87
CA ASN A 53 9.80 -8.11 -3.71
C ASN A 53 10.02 -8.64 -5.13
N LEU A 54 11.21 -8.40 -5.71
CA LEU A 54 11.59 -8.94 -7.02
C LEU A 54 11.51 -10.47 -7.01
N VAL A 55 12.10 -11.13 -6.02
CA VAL A 55 12.07 -12.61 -5.89
C VAL A 55 10.65 -13.12 -5.68
N GLY A 56 9.88 -12.49 -4.78
CA GLY A 56 8.51 -12.88 -4.43
C GLY A 56 7.58 -12.88 -5.63
N ALA A 57 7.76 -11.93 -6.56
CA ALA A 57 6.98 -11.86 -7.79
C ALA A 57 7.09 -13.12 -8.67
N PHE A 58 8.16 -13.92 -8.55
CA PHE A 58 8.34 -15.17 -9.29
C PHE A 58 7.85 -16.42 -8.54
N LEU A 59 7.42 -16.29 -7.28
CA LEU A 59 7.08 -17.46 -6.44
C LEU A 59 5.65 -17.99 -6.64
N SER A 60 4.76 -17.20 -7.23
CA SER A 60 3.37 -17.60 -7.49
C SER A 60 2.84 -16.92 -8.74
N THR A 61 1.81 -17.51 -9.36
CA THR A 61 0.97 -16.84 -10.36
C THR A 61 -0.53 -16.98 -10.05
N THR A 62 -0.86 -17.55 -8.88
CA THR A 62 -2.22 -17.92 -8.51
C THR A 62 -3.13 -16.70 -8.38
N VAL A 63 -2.65 -15.64 -7.71
CA VAL A 63 -3.40 -14.39 -7.52
C VAL A 63 -3.67 -13.71 -8.87
N ALA A 64 -2.70 -13.69 -9.79
CA ALA A 64 -2.87 -13.11 -11.13
C ALA A 64 -3.97 -13.81 -11.91
N ALA A 65 -3.99 -15.15 -11.86
CA ALA A 65 -5.05 -15.95 -12.49
C ALA A 65 -6.44 -15.68 -11.90
N THR A 66 -6.53 -15.49 -10.59
CA THR A 66 -7.80 -15.14 -9.91
C THR A 66 -8.28 -13.75 -10.28
N ILE A 67 -7.38 -12.76 -10.36
CA ILE A 67 -7.71 -11.37 -10.75
C ILE A 67 -8.26 -11.33 -12.18
N ALA A 68 -7.57 -11.99 -13.12
CA ALA A 68 -7.97 -12.00 -14.53
C ALA A 68 -9.36 -12.62 -14.77
N LYS A 69 -9.78 -13.59 -13.94
CA LYS A 69 -11.05 -14.32 -14.12
C LYS A 69 -12.16 -13.91 -13.14
N GLY A 70 -11.85 -13.14 -12.11
CA GLY A 70 -12.66 -13.10 -10.90
C GLY A 70 -13.38 -11.80 -10.58
N LEU A 71 -13.04 -10.70 -11.24
CA LEU A 71 -13.51 -9.35 -10.87
C LEU A 71 -14.45 -8.71 -11.90
N ILE A 72 -14.27 -8.99 -13.19
CA ILE A 72 -15.06 -8.40 -14.28
C ILE A 72 -15.42 -9.51 -15.27
N ASP A 73 -16.60 -9.41 -15.87
CA ASP A 73 -16.98 -10.27 -16.98
C ASP A 73 -16.07 -9.98 -18.19
N SER A 74 -15.25 -10.97 -18.56
CA SER A 74 -14.31 -10.89 -19.68
C SER A 74 -14.94 -10.55 -21.04
N SER A 75 -16.26 -10.69 -21.18
CA SER A 75 -17.00 -10.30 -22.40
C SER A 75 -17.21 -8.79 -22.52
N ILE A 76 -17.12 -8.05 -21.41
CA ILE A 76 -17.41 -6.61 -21.31
C ILE A 76 -16.11 -5.78 -21.18
N VAL A 77 -14.98 -6.44 -20.92
CA VAL A 77 -13.69 -5.77 -20.70
C VAL A 77 -13.12 -5.18 -22.00
N SER A 78 -13.14 -3.85 -22.11
CA SER A 78 -12.41 -3.09 -23.12
C SER A 78 -11.08 -2.55 -22.58
N LEU A 79 -10.12 -2.28 -23.47
CA LEU A 79 -8.84 -1.68 -23.09
C LEU A 79 -9.01 -0.27 -22.52
N GLU A 80 -10.01 0.49 -23.00
CA GLU A 80 -10.35 1.82 -22.47
C GLU A 80 -10.80 1.75 -21.00
N LEU A 81 -11.63 0.76 -20.66
CA LEU A 81 -12.10 0.52 -19.30
C LEU A 81 -10.94 0.15 -18.37
N VAL A 82 -10.09 -0.78 -18.79
CA VAL A 82 -8.93 -1.19 -17.99
C VAL A 82 -7.97 -0.03 -17.79
N PHE A 83 -7.70 0.75 -18.85
CA PHE A 83 -6.89 1.95 -18.77
C PHE A 83 -7.46 2.94 -17.75
N ALA A 84 -8.74 3.30 -17.88
CA ALA A 84 -9.39 4.24 -16.98
C ALA A 84 -9.38 3.77 -15.52
N GLY A 85 -9.62 2.48 -15.27
CA GLY A 85 -9.55 1.92 -13.92
C GLY A 85 -8.15 1.96 -13.32
N LEU A 86 -7.12 1.71 -14.14
CA LEU A 86 -5.72 1.86 -13.72
C LEU A 86 -5.37 3.31 -13.38
N VAL A 87 -5.83 4.30 -14.17
CA VAL A 87 -5.66 5.72 -13.84
C VAL A 87 -6.25 6.05 -12.47
N GLY A 88 -7.45 5.53 -12.18
CA GLY A 88 -8.09 5.67 -10.87
C GLY A 88 -7.20 5.15 -9.73
N GLY A 89 -6.65 3.95 -9.90
CA GLY A 89 -5.71 3.35 -8.93
C GLY A 89 -4.43 4.16 -8.74
N VAL A 90 -3.77 4.58 -9.83
CA VAL A 90 -2.51 5.33 -9.80
C VAL A 90 -2.70 6.68 -9.11
N VAL A 91 -3.70 7.45 -9.53
CA VAL A 91 -3.97 8.78 -8.98
C VAL A 91 -4.29 8.67 -7.50
N TRP A 92 -5.10 7.69 -7.09
CA TRP A 92 -5.43 7.50 -5.68
C TRP A 92 -4.20 7.13 -4.85
N ASN A 93 -3.36 6.20 -5.31
CA ASN A 93 -2.11 5.83 -4.64
C ASN A 93 -1.17 7.04 -4.45
N LEU A 94 -1.02 7.87 -5.48
CA LEU A 94 -0.19 9.08 -5.41
C LEU A 94 -0.77 10.12 -4.46
N LEU A 95 -2.09 10.30 -4.44
CA LEU A 95 -2.76 11.23 -3.51
C LEU A 95 -2.61 10.78 -2.06
N THR A 96 -2.85 9.51 -1.75
CA THR A 96 -2.72 8.99 -0.38
C THR A 96 -1.27 9.02 0.08
N TRP A 97 -0.32 8.74 -0.81
CA TRP A 97 1.11 8.94 -0.53
C TRP A 97 1.46 10.40 -0.24
N LEU A 98 0.97 11.34 -1.06
CA LEU A 98 1.21 12.77 -0.83
C LEU A 98 0.76 13.19 0.57
N LEU A 99 -0.39 12.67 1.00
CA LEU A 99 -0.97 12.93 2.32
C LEU A 99 -0.36 12.09 3.44
N GLY A 100 0.51 11.11 3.14
CA GLY A 100 1.10 10.20 4.13
C GLY A 100 0.08 9.23 4.73
N ILE A 101 -1.05 9.01 4.06
CA ILE A 101 -2.15 8.15 4.52
C ILE A 101 -1.88 6.70 4.08
N PRO A 102 -1.78 5.74 5.01
CA PRO A 102 -1.64 4.33 4.66
C PRO A 102 -2.95 3.79 4.07
N SER A 103 -3.03 3.80 2.74
CA SER A 103 -4.12 3.30 1.92
C SER A 103 -3.83 1.91 1.34
N SER A 104 -4.85 1.22 0.84
CA SER A 104 -4.67 -0.06 0.16
C SER A 104 -4.67 0.09 -1.35
N SER A 105 -3.51 -0.16 -1.98
CA SER A 105 -3.39 -0.21 -3.45
C SER A 105 -4.35 -1.22 -4.09
N SER A 106 -4.56 -2.39 -3.47
CA SER A 106 -5.55 -3.38 -3.93
C SER A 106 -6.95 -2.79 -4.09
N HIS A 107 -7.42 -2.05 -3.07
CA HIS A 107 -8.75 -1.42 -3.11
C HIS A 107 -8.80 -0.23 -4.06
N ALA A 108 -7.69 0.49 -4.24
CA ALA A 108 -7.61 1.55 -5.21
C ALA A 108 -7.76 1.01 -6.64
N LEU A 109 -7.06 -0.10 -6.96
CA LEU A 109 -7.17 -0.78 -8.24
C LEU A 109 -8.58 -1.32 -8.50
N ILE A 110 -9.11 -2.08 -7.53
CA ILE A 110 -10.45 -2.68 -7.64
C ILE A 110 -11.50 -1.58 -7.73
N GLY A 111 -11.39 -0.53 -6.91
CA GLY A 111 -12.27 0.62 -6.95
C GLY A 111 -12.25 1.31 -8.30
N GLY A 112 -11.07 1.66 -8.81
CA GLY A 112 -10.88 2.27 -10.13
C GLY A 112 -11.53 1.46 -11.25
N ILE A 113 -11.29 0.15 -11.27
CA ILE A 113 -11.87 -0.78 -12.22
C ILE A 113 -13.40 -0.86 -12.09
N VAL A 114 -13.93 -1.01 -10.87
CA VAL A 114 -15.38 -1.04 -10.62
C VAL A 114 -16.03 0.26 -11.09
N GLY A 115 -15.43 1.41 -10.78
CA GLY A 115 -15.93 2.72 -11.20
C GLY A 115 -15.93 2.89 -12.72
N ALA A 116 -14.84 2.49 -13.41
CA ALA A 116 -14.77 2.50 -14.87
C ALA A 116 -15.82 1.57 -15.49
N THR A 117 -16.04 0.39 -14.94
CA THR A 117 -17.11 -0.53 -15.40
C THR A 117 -18.50 0.06 -15.24
N ILE A 118 -18.79 0.68 -14.08
CA ILE A 118 -20.08 1.35 -13.86
C ILE A 118 -20.27 2.50 -14.87
N ALA A 119 -19.21 3.25 -15.17
CA ALA A 119 -19.26 4.33 -16.15
C ALA A 119 -19.47 3.82 -17.60
N ALA A 120 -18.90 2.65 -17.92
CA ALA A 120 -18.95 2.05 -19.24
C ALA A 120 -20.30 1.41 -19.58
N VAL A 121 -20.81 0.61 -18.64
CA VAL A 121 -21.96 -0.26 -18.90
C VAL A 121 -23.01 -0.20 -17.79
N GLY A 122 -22.81 0.59 -16.74
CA GLY A 122 -23.72 0.65 -15.61
C GLY A 122 -23.45 -0.43 -14.55
N ALA A 123 -24.20 -0.37 -13.44
CA ALA A 123 -23.97 -1.21 -12.27
C ALA A 123 -24.13 -2.73 -12.52
N HIS A 124 -24.82 -3.13 -13.59
CA HIS A 124 -25.02 -4.54 -13.92
C HIS A 124 -23.80 -5.21 -14.55
N GLY A 125 -22.84 -4.44 -15.09
CA GLY A 125 -21.57 -4.98 -15.61
C GLY A 125 -20.59 -5.39 -14.51
N VAL A 126 -20.85 -5.02 -13.25
CA VAL A 126 -20.02 -5.39 -12.11
C VAL A 126 -20.50 -6.71 -11.52
N ILE A 127 -19.58 -7.66 -11.37
CA ILE A 127 -19.86 -8.92 -10.66
C ILE A 127 -19.80 -8.64 -9.15
N TRP A 128 -20.89 -8.11 -8.58
CA TRP A 128 -20.95 -7.72 -7.16
C TRP A 128 -20.62 -8.85 -6.19
N SER A 129 -21.03 -10.08 -6.52
CA SER A 129 -20.67 -11.27 -5.74
C SER A 129 -19.16 -11.52 -5.73
N GLY A 130 -18.48 -11.26 -6.86
CA GLY A 130 -17.02 -11.33 -7.00
C GLY A 130 -16.33 -10.23 -6.21
N VAL A 131 -16.78 -8.98 -6.33
CA VAL A 131 -16.26 -7.84 -5.55
C VAL A 131 -16.39 -8.10 -4.05
N MET A 132 -17.55 -8.59 -3.59
CA MET A 132 -17.78 -8.86 -2.19
C MET A 132 -16.92 -10.03 -1.68
N SER A 133 -16.92 -11.17 -2.38
CA SER A 133 -16.25 -12.40 -1.94
C SER A 133 -14.72 -12.37 -2.10
N LYS A 134 -14.19 -11.62 -3.07
CA LYS A 134 -12.76 -11.62 -3.40
C LYS A 134 -12.02 -10.34 -2.98
N ALA A 135 -12.74 -9.26 -2.69
CA ALA A 135 -12.15 -7.99 -2.26
C ALA A 135 -12.62 -7.58 -0.86
N ILE A 136 -13.91 -7.28 -0.69
CA ILE A 136 -14.41 -6.60 0.52
C ILE A 136 -14.43 -7.53 1.75
N ILE A 137 -14.97 -8.75 1.64
CA ILE A 137 -14.99 -9.69 2.77
C ILE A 137 -13.57 -10.06 3.20
N PRO A 138 -12.66 -10.51 2.30
CA PRO A 138 -11.28 -10.79 2.68
C PRO A 138 -10.59 -9.59 3.32
N ALA A 139 -10.78 -8.38 2.80
CA ALA A 139 -10.23 -7.15 3.36
C ALA A 139 -10.60 -6.95 4.84
N VAL A 140 -11.90 -7.00 5.16
CA VAL A 140 -12.38 -6.81 6.53
C VAL A 140 -11.93 -7.96 7.44
N VAL A 141 -12.14 -9.21 7.01
CA VAL A 141 -11.82 -10.40 7.80
C VAL A 141 -10.32 -10.46 8.10
N SER A 142 -9.47 -10.10 7.12
CA SER A 142 -8.02 -10.18 7.28
C SER A 142 -7.47 -9.25 8.35
N VAL A 143 -8.08 -8.07 8.57
CA VAL A 143 -7.68 -7.16 9.66
C VAL A 143 -7.86 -7.83 11.00
N PHE A 144 -9.03 -8.44 11.23
CA PHE A 144 -9.35 -9.10 12.49
C PHE A 144 -8.53 -10.37 12.72
N VAL A 145 -8.35 -11.18 11.67
CA VAL A 145 -7.48 -12.36 11.72
C VAL A 145 -6.03 -11.95 12.02
N ALA A 146 -5.50 -10.96 11.31
CA ALA A 146 -4.13 -10.50 11.50
C ALA A 146 -3.91 -9.86 12.88
N LEU A 147 -4.91 -9.13 13.40
CA LEU A 147 -4.92 -8.59 14.76
C LEU A 147 -4.91 -9.70 15.79
N PHE A 148 -5.78 -10.70 15.65
CA PHE A 148 -5.85 -11.83 16.57
C PHE A 148 -4.55 -12.64 16.59
N VAL A 149 -4.07 -13.05 15.41
CA VAL A 149 -2.81 -13.80 15.27
C VAL A 149 -1.63 -12.98 15.81
N GLY A 150 -1.56 -11.69 15.50
CA GLY A 150 -0.53 -10.79 16.01
C GLY A 150 -0.55 -10.64 17.54
N ALA A 151 -1.74 -10.57 18.14
CA ALA A 151 -1.91 -10.52 19.59
C ALA A 151 -1.47 -11.82 20.27
N CYS A 152 -1.92 -12.97 19.76
CA CYS A 152 -1.53 -14.28 20.27
C CYS A 152 -0.03 -14.53 20.13
N ALA A 153 0.56 -14.22 18.97
CA ALA A 153 1.98 -14.39 18.72
C ALA A 153 2.82 -13.50 19.66
N THR A 154 2.42 -12.24 19.82
CA THR A 154 3.12 -11.31 20.72
C THR A 154 3.00 -11.76 22.17
N TRP A 155 1.80 -12.14 22.61
CA TRP A 155 1.58 -12.68 23.95
C TRP A 155 2.47 -13.91 24.21
N ALA A 156 2.55 -14.84 23.26
CA ALA A 156 3.39 -16.03 23.35
C ALA A 156 4.87 -15.67 23.47
N VAL A 157 5.36 -14.74 22.64
CA VAL A 157 6.75 -14.25 22.70
C VAL A 157 7.07 -13.72 24.09
N PHE A 158 6.28 -12.78 24.63
CA PHE A 158 6.51 -12.21 25.95
C PHE A 158 6.33 -13.22 27.09
N ARG A 159 5.45 -14.22 26.91
CA ARG A 159 5.21 -15.27 27.90
C ARG A 159 6.35 -16.28 27.98
N ILE A 160 6.95 -16.63 26.84
CA ILE A 160 8.08 -17.57 26.73
C ILE A 160 9.37 -16.91 27.20
N THR A 161 9.60 -15.63 26.87
CA THR A 161 10.81 -14.92 27.30
C THR A 161 10.70 -14.28 28.68
N LYS A 162 9.61 -14.55 29.42
CA LYS A 162 9.42 -14.03 30.77
C LYS A 162 10.55 -14.54 31.68
N GLY A 163 11.28 -13.63 32.29
CA GLY A 163 12.40 -13.95 33.20
C GLY A 163 13.78 -13.99 32.52
N LEU A 164 13.87 -13.84 31.20
CA LEU A 164 15.15 -13.64 30.51
C LEU A 164 15.60 -12.19 30.61
N GLN A 165 16.91 -11.95 30.74
CA GLN A 165 17.49 -10.60 30.66
C GLN A 165 17.25 -10.00 29.27
N LYS A 166 16.67 -8.81 29.21
CA LYS A 166 16.32 -8.12 27.95
C LYS A 166 17.56 -7.89 27.08
N GLU A 167 18.67 -7.54 27.70
CA GLU A 167 19.94 -7.23 27.02
C GLU A 167 20.50 -8.47 26.29
N ARG A 168 20.23 -9.67 26.82
CA ARG A 168 20.68 -10.93 26.22
C ARG A 168 19.78 -11.38 25.06
N THR A 169 18.51 -11.00 25.05
CA THR A 169 17.54 -11.43 24.02
C THR A 169 17.38 -10.41 22.89
N GLU A 170 17.70 -9.13 23.13
CA GLU A 170 17.51 -8.03 22.17
C GLU A 170 18.22 -8.29 20.83
N ALA A 171 19.47 -8.77 20.87
CA ALA A 171 20.22 -9.09 19.65
C ALA A 171 19.57 -10.23 18.85
N GLY A 172 18.99 -11.22 19.54
CA GLY A 172 18.26 -12.32 18.92
C GLY A 172 16.97 -11.84 18.27
N PHE A 173 16.17 -11.05 18.99
CA PHE A 173 14.94 -10.47 18.45
C PHE A 173 15.19 -9.52 17.30
N ARG A 174 16.26 -8.72 17.34
CA ARG A 174 16.63 -7.84 16.22
C ARG A 174 16.95 -8.63 14.96
N ARG A 175 17.70 -9.73 15.08
CA ARG A 175 17.98 -10.64 13.95
C ARG A 175 16.72 -11.35 13.47
N GLY A 176 15.87 -11.80 14.40
CA GLY A 176 14.58 -12.38 14.09
C GLY A 176 13.67 -11.41 13.33
N GLN A 177 13.65 -10.14 13.73
CA GLN A 177 12.89 -9.09 13.07
C GLN A 177 13.38 -8.83 11.64
N ILE A 178 14.70 -8.83 11.41
CA ILE A 178 15.23 -8.74 10.03
C ILE A 178 14.70 -9.89 9.17
N GLY A 179 14.66 -11.10 9.72
CA GLY A 179 14.09 -12.28 9.05
C GLY A 179 12.59 -12.16 8.79
N SER A 180 11.79 -11.72 9.77
CA SER A 180 10.35 -11.55 9.59
C SER A 180 10.00 -10.41 8.63
N ALA A 181 10.69 -9.26 8.69
CA ALA A 181 10.53 -8.17 7.72
C ALA A 181 10.88 -8.62 6.29
N SER A 182 11.89 -9.50 6.17
CA SER A 182 12.23 -10.14 4.90
C SER A 182 11.08 -11.02 4.39
N LEU A 183 10.47 -11.83 5.27
CA LEU A 183 9.30 -12.64 4.91
C LEU A 183 8.09 -11.79 4.52
N VAL A 184 7.85 -10.67 5.18
CA VAL A 184 6.77 -9.73 4.78
C VAL A 184 7.04 -9.16 3.40
N SER A 185 8.28 -8.79 3.08
CA SER A 185 8.63 -8.32 1.72
C SER A 185 8.44 -9.41 0.68
N LEU A 186 8.90 -10.64 0.97
CA LEU A 186 8.69 -11.77 0.07
C LEU A 186 7.19 -12.02 -0.17
N ALA A 187 6.40 -12.03 0.91
CA ALA A 187 4.95 -12.20 0.86
C ALA A 187 4.26 -11.07 0.09
N HIS A 188 4.72 -9.84 0.28
CA HIS A 188 4.26 -8.67 -0.46
C HIS A 188 4.49 -8.86 -1.96
N GLY A 189 5.70 -9.26 -2.38
CA GLY A 189 5.96 -9.50 -3.79
C GLY A 189 5.14 -10.65 -4.40
N THR A 190 4.94 -11.73 -3.65
CA THR A 190 4.13 -12.88 -4.05
C THR A 190 2.64 -12.54 -4.20
N ASN A 191 2.15 -11.51 -3.52
CA ASN A 191 0.74 -11.13 -3.53
C ASN A 191 0.44 -9.93 -4.44
N ASP A 192 1.28 -8.90 -4.41
CA ASP A 192 0.92 -7.58 -4.98
C ASP A 192 1.34 -7.41 -6.43
N ALA A 193 2.54 -7.85 -6.82
CA ALA A 193 2.91 -7.83 -8.25
C ALA A 193 1.94 -8.67 -9.08
N GLN A 194 1.38 -9.73 -8.50
CA GLN A 194 0.41 -10.59 -9.15
C GLN A 194 -0.88 -9.86 -9.55
N LYS A 195 -1.28 -8.82 -8.81
CA LYS A 195 -2.49 -8.07 -9.12
C LYS A 195 -2.32 -7.33 -10.44
N THR A 196 -1.18 -6.65 -10.61
CA THR A 196 -0.85 -5.95 -11.85
C THR A 196 -0.61 -6.93 -12.99
N MET A 197 0.09 -8.05 -12.74
CA MET A 197 0.23 -9.12 -13.73
C MET A 197 -1.13 -9.61 -14.22
N GLY A 198 -2.10 -9.80 -13.32
CA GLY A 198 -3.46 -10.21 -13.65
C GLY A 198 -4.21 -9.20 -14.53
N ILE A 199 -4.03 -7.90 -14.30
CA ILE A 199 -4.64 -6.85 -15.12
C ILE A 199 -4.01 -6.78 -16.51
N ILE A 200 -2.67 -6.81 -16.61
CA ILE A 200 -1.98 -6.86 -17.91
C ILE A 200 -2.38 -8.13 -18.66
N PHE A 201 -2.45 -9.26 -17.97
CA PHE A 201 -2.85 -10.53 -18.55
C PHE A 201 -4.28 -10.49 -19.11
N LEU A 202 -5.21 -9.91 -18.35
CA LEU A 202 -6.58 -9.66 -18.82
C LEU A 202 -6.61 -8.76 -20.07
N ALA A 203 -5.81 -7.69 -20.10
CA ALA A 203 -5.72 -6.79 -21.25
C ALA A 203 -5.17 -7.51 -22.50
N LEU A 204 -4.15 -8.36 -22.34
CA LEU A 204 -3.59 -9.17 -23.42
C LEU A 204 -4.59 -10.19 -23.97
N MET A 205 -5.42 -10.77 -23.10
CA MET A 205 -6.51 -11.68 -23.48
C MET A 205 -7.66 -10.93 -24.18
N SER A 206 -7.98 -9.71 -23.74
CA SER A 206 -8.98 -8.84 -24.39
C SER A 206 -8.54 -8.42 -25.79
N TYR A 207 -7.26 -8.06 -25.97
CA TYR A 207 -6.66 -7.75 -27.28
C TYR A 207 -6.55 -8.97 -28.21
N GLY A 208 -6.56 -10.20 -27.68
CA GLY A 208 -6.41 -11.43 -28.46
C GLY A 208 -4.96 -11.90 -28.68
N SER A 209 -3.99 -11.27 -28.02
CA SER A 209 -2.57 -11.71 -28.07
C SER A 209 -2.27 -12.94 -27.23
N VAL A 210 -3.14 -13.27 -26.26
CA VAL A 210 -3.03 -14.46 -25.43
C VAL A 210 -4.38 -15.17 -25.37
N SER A 211 -4.36 -16.51 -25.40
CA SER A 211 -5.58 -17.31 -25.34
C SER A 211 -6.39 -17.04 -24.07
N LYS A 212 -7.72 -16.98 -24.21
CA LYS A 212 -8.64 -16.88 -23.07
C LYS A 212 -8.56 -18.08 -22.10
N SER A 213 -8.04 -19.21 -22.56
CA SER A 213 -7.82 -20.41 -21.75
C SER A 213 -6.45 -20.47 -21.06
N ALA A 214 -5.55 -19.50 -21.32
CA ALA A 214 -4.23 -19.49 -20.72
C ALA A 214 -4.33 -19.41 -19.19
N ALA A 215 -3.53 -20.24 -18.51
CA ALA A 215 -3.54 -20.33 -17.05
C ALA A 215 -2.54 -19.37 -16.39
N VAL A 216 -1.50 -18.95 -17.11
CA VAL A 216 -0.34 -18.24 -16.56
C VAL A 216 -0.01 -17.04 -17.46
N PRO A 217 0.31 -15.86 -16.88
CA PRO A 217 0.76 -14.71 -17.65
C PRO A 217 2.10 -14.98 -18.37
N PRO A 218 2.36 -14.32 -19.53
CA PRO A 218 3.66 -14.41 -20.19
C PRO A 218 4.80 -13.96 -19.29
N MET A 219 5.98 -14.58 -19.44
CA MET A 219 7.14 -14.31 -18.60
C MET A 219 7.58 -12.84 -18.60
N TRP A 220 7.46 -12.15 -19.73
CA TRP A 220 7.80 -10.72 -19.79
C TRP A 220 6.90 -9.87 -18.89
N VAL A 221 5.64 -10.25 -18.69
CA VAL A 221 4.70 -9.55 -17.78
C VAL A 221 5.18 -9.72 -16.36
N ILE A 222 5.58 -10.94 -15.98
CA ILE A 222 6.10 -11.26 -14.65
C ILE A 222 7.36 -10.43 -14.38
N VAL A 223 8.32 -10.46 -15.31
CA VAL A 223 9.59 -9.71 -15.18
C VAL A 223 9.35 -8.20 -15.11
N ALA A 224 8.49 -7.66 -15.97
CA ALA A 224 8.20 -6.22 -16.01
C ALA A 224 7.54 -5.74 -14.71
N CYS A 225 6.54 -6.46 -14.20
CA CYS A 225 5.88 -6.15 -12.92
C CYS A 225 6.87 -6.27 -11.76
N ALA A 226 7.65 -7.35 -11.72
CA ALA A 226 8.66 -7.56 -10.68
C ALA A 226 9.68 -6.40 -10.62
N ILE A 227 10.19 -5.95 -11.76
CA ILE A 227 11.11 -4.80 -11.84
C ILE A 227 10.42 -3.49 -11.45
N ALA A 228 9.20 -3.24 -11.93
CA ALA A 228 8.45 -2.04 -11.62
C ALA A 228 8.20 -1.91 -10.11
N MET A 229 7.66 -2.97 -9.50
CA MET A 229 7.42 -3.04 -8.06
C MET A 229 8.71 -2.91 -7.26
N ALA A 230 9.77 -3.66 -7.60
CA ALA A 230 11.06 -3.59 -6.88
C ALA A 230 11.68 -2.19 -6.95
N THR A 231 11.63 -1.54 -8.11
CA THR A 231 12.15 -0.17 -8.29
C THR A 231 11.34 0.83 -7.48
N GLY A 232 10.01 0.71 -7.47
CA GLY A 232 9.15 1.49 -6.59
C GLY A 232 9.54 1.30 -5.13
N THR A 233 9.64 0.04 -4.69
CA THR A 233 10.02 -0.29 -3.31
C THR A 233 11.37 0.30 -2.90
N TYR A 234 12.34 0.29 -3.80
CA TYR A 234 13.66 0.86 -3.53
C TYR A 234 13.63 2.38 -3.30
N LEU A 235 12.76 3.11 -4.01
CA LEU A 235 12.55 4.55 -3.77
C LEU A 235 11.90 4.82 -2.42
N GLY A 236 11.12 3.85 -1.93
CA GLY A 236 10.46 3.83 -0.64
C GLY A 236 9.18 4.67 -0.60
N GLY A 237 8.52 4.68 0.55
CA GLY A 237 7.30 5.44 0.78
C GLY A 237 7.42 6.34 1.99
N TRP A 238 8.49 7.14 2.09
CA TRP A 238 8.95 7.75 3.34
C TRP A 238 7.84 8.45 4.16
N ARG A 239 6.91 9.12 3.49
CA ARG A 239 5.73 9.75 4.13
C ARG A 239 4.86 8.71 4.88
N ILE A 240 4.56 7.59 4.23
CA ILE A 240 3.74 6.51 4.79
C ILE A 240 4.55 5.70 5.81
N ILE A 241 5.85 5.46 5.54
CA ILE A 241 6.76 4.79 6.49
C ILE A 241 6.76 5.52 7.83
N ARG A 242 6.86 6.85 7.80
CA ARG A 242 6.80 7.68 9.01
C ARG A 242 5.47 7.51 9.75
N THR A 243 4.34 7.52 9.04
CA THR A 243 3.01 7.35 9.62
C THR A 243 2.82 5.98 10.25
N LEU A 244 3.19 4.89 9.57
CA LEU A 244 3.02 3.52 10.08
C LEU A 244 3.99 3.19 11.21
N GLY A 245 5.25 3.64 11.13
CA GLY A 245 6.30 3.26 12.07
C GLY A 245 6.11 3.83 13.48
N LYS A 246 5.48 5.02 13.59
CA LYS A 246 5.30 5.72 14.88
C LYS A 246 3.84 6.00 15.25
N GLY A 247 2.90 5.81 14.33
CA GLY A 247 1.53 6.27 14.49
C GLY A 247 0.64 5.36 15.33
N LEU A 248 0.81 4.03 15.26
CA LEU A 248 -0.17 3.07 15.80
C LEU A 248 0.20 2.52 17.19
N VAL A 249 1.42 2.02 17.32
CA VAL A 249 1.95 1.33 18.51
C VAL A 249 3.43 1.68 18.62
N GLU A 250 3.97 1.80 19.83
CA GLU A 250 5.42 1.84 20.02
C GLU A 250 6.02 0.44 19.88
N ILE A 251 6.80 0.23 18.81
CA ILE A 251 7.26 -1.09 18.41
C ILE A 251 8.67 -1.35 18.91
N THR A 252 8.83 -2.40 19.73
CA THR A 252 10.13 -2.99 20.08
C THR A 252 10.43 -4.20 19.18
N SER A 253 11.70 -4.63 19.12
CA SER A 253 12.12 -5.76 18.27
C SER A 253 11.29 -7.05 18.46
N PRO A 254 10.95 -7.48 19.70
CA PRO A 254 10.08 -8.65 19.90
C PRO A 254 8.67 -8.50 19.34
N GLN A 255 8.07 -7.31 19.49
CA GLN A 255 6.74 -7.02 18.92
C GLN A 255 6.79 -6.96 17.41
N GLY A 256 7.80 -6.27 16.86
CA GLY A 256 8.01 -6.15 15.42
C GLY A 256 8.16 -7.52 14.77
N MET A 257 8.98 -8.39 15.35
CA MET A 257 9.13 -9.77 14.89
C MET A 257 7.80 -10.53 14.89
N ALA A 258 7.03 -10.48 15.99
CA ALA A 258 5.75 -11.16 16.08
C ALA A 258 4.70 -10.62 15.09
N ALA A 259 4.62 -9.29 14.94
CA ALA A 259 3.72 -8.63 14.02
C ALA A 259 4.03 -8.99 12.57
N GLU A 260 5.30 -8.88 12.17
CA GLU A 260 5.76 -9.15 10.81
C GLU A 260 5.61 -10.64 10.47
N SER A 261 5.96 -11.56 11.37
CA SER A 261 5.74 -13.00 11.17
C SER A 261 4.24 -13.32 10.99
N SER A 262 3.38 -12.70 11.78
CA SER A 262 1.92 -12.85 11.65
C SER A 262 1.40 -12.32 10.32
N SER A 263 1.88 -11.15 9.90
CA SER A 263 1.53 -10.55 8.62
C SER A 263 1.96 -11.41 7.45
N ALA A 264 3.22 -11.86 7.45
CA ALA A 264 3.76 -12.72 6.41
C ALA A 264 2.97 -14.04 6.30
N ALA A 265 2.62 -14.66 7.43
CA ALA A 265 1.81 -15.87 7.45
C ALA A 265 0.42 -15.66 6.83
N VAL A 266 -0.29 -14.59 7.22
CA VAL A 266 -1.63 -14.28 6.69
C VAL A 266 -1.58 -13.95 5.20
N ILE A 267 -0.59 -13.14 4.76
CA ILE A 267 -0.44 -12.77 3.35
C ILE A 267 -0.10 -14.00 2.48
N LEU A 268 0.87 -14.82 2.89
CA LEU A 268 1.27 -16.02 2.14
C LEU A 268 0.15 -17.05 2.07
N LEU A 269 -0.57 -17.28 3.18
CA LEU A 269 -1.70 -18.19 3.21
C LEU A 269 -2.82 -17.73 2.27
N SER A 270 -3.10 -16.43 2.26
CA SER A 270 -4.07 -15.84 1.33
C SER A 270 -3.64 -15.99 -0.12
N ALA A 271 -2.38 -15.67 -0.43
CA ALA A 271 -1.83 -15.79 -1.77
C ALA A 271 -1.88 -17.24 -2.27
N HIS A 272 -1.67 -18.22 -1.38
CA HIS A 272 -1.81 -19.64 -1.68
C HIS A 272 -3.23 -20.01 -2.12
N PHE A 273 -4.26 -19.47 -1.45
CA PHE A 273 -5.66 -19.63 -1.85
C PHE A 273 -6.09 -18.69 -3.00
N GLY A 274 -5.18 -17.85 -3.51
CA GLY A 274 -5.45 -16.93 -4.61
C GLY A 274 -6.34 -15.74 -4.24
N TYR A 275 -6.51 -15.44 -2.95
CA TYR A 275 -7.25 -14.26 -2.52
C TYR A 275 -6.39 -13.00 -2.61
N ALA A 276 -6.95 -11.94 -3.21
CA ALA A 276 -6.27 -10.66 -3.40
C ALA A 276 -6.40 -9.79 -2.14
N LEU A 277 -5.68 -10.15 -1.08
CA LEU A 277 -5.71 -9.39 0.16
C LEU A 277 -4.98 -8.04 0.06
N SER A 278 -5.39 -7.13 0.94
CA SER A 278 -4.69 -5.89 1.23
C SER A 278 -3.58 -6.15 2.25
N THR A 279 -2.33 -6.05 1.81
CA THR A 279 -1.14 -6.11 2.67
C THR A 279 -1.17 -5.01 3.72
N THR A 280 -1.59 -3.79 3.34
CA THR A 280 -1.75 -2.66 4.26
C THR A 280 -2.66 -3.00 5.45
N GLN A 281 -3.82 -3.59 5.17
CA GLN A 281 -4.79 -3.95 6.22
C GLN A 281 -4.29 -5.10 7.10
N VAL A 282 -3.67 -6.13 6.50
CA VAL A 282 -3.08 -7.25 7.23
C VAL A 282 -1.94 -6.76 8.14
N CYS A 283 -0.98 -6.01 7.61
CA CYS A 283 0.15 -5.49 8.37
C CYS A 283 -0.32 -4.56 9.49
N THR A 284 -1.26 -3.65 9.20
CA THR A 284 -1.85 -2.79 10.23
C THR A 284 -2.54 -3.60 11.31
N GLY A 285 -3.33 -4.62 10.92
CA GLY A 285 -3.98 -5.56 11.83
C GLY A 285 -2.99 -6.21 12.78
N SER A 286 -1.92 -6.83 12.25
CA SER A 286 -0.88 -7.45 13.06
C SER A 286 -0.12 -6.47 13.96
N VAL A 287 0.16 -5.25 13.49
CA VAL A 287 0.79 -4.21 14.32
C VAL A 287 -0.12 -3.84 15.49
N MET A 288 -1.41 -3.60 15.26
CA MET A 288 -2.39 -3.37 16.34
C MET A 288 -2.47 -4.56 17.29
N GLY A 289 -2.50 -5.78 16.75
CA GLY A 289 -2.45 -7.02 17.52
C GLY A 289 -1.22 -7.09 18.43
N SER A 290 -0.04 -6.71 17.93
CA SER A 290 1.18 -6.69 18.73
C SER A 290 1.18 -5.66 19.85
N GLY A 291 0.40 -4.58 19.72
CA GLY A 291 0.13 -3.66 20.82
C GLY A 291 -0.73 -4.33 21.91
N LEU A 292 -1.81 -4.99 21.51
CA LEU A 292 -2.73 -5.70 22.42
C LEU A 292 -2.09 -6.90 23.14
N GLY A 293 -1.23 -7.64 22.45
CA GLY A 293 -0.58 -8.84 23.00
C GLY A 293 0.58 -8.54 23.95
N LYS A 294 1.06 -7.30 24.02
CA LYS A 294 2.17 -6.90 24.90
C LYS A 294 1.65 -6.53 26.30
N PRO A 295 2.28 -7.03 27.38
CA PRO A 295 1.99 -6.56 28.73
C PRO A 295 2.19 -5.04 28.86
N GLY A 296 1.13 -4.30 29.19
CA GLY A 296 1.15 -2.84 29.28
C GLY A 296 1.28 -2.14 27.92
N GLY A 297 1.00 -2.82 26.81
CA GLY A 297 1.00 -2.23 25.48
C GLY A 297 -0.22 -1.33 25.25
N GLU A 298 -0.01 -0.25 24.50
CA GLU A 298 -1.07 0.69 24.13
C GLU A 298 -1.23 0.75 22.61
N VAL A 299 -2.49 0.82 22.16
CA VAL A 299 -2.84 1.02 20.75
C VAL A 299 -3.51 2.39 20.62
N ARG A 300 -3.02 3.20 19.69
CA ARG A 300 -3.59 4.52 19.40
C ARG A 300 -4.83 4.38 18.52
N TRP A 301 -5.96 4.02 19.12
CA TRP A 301 -7.24 3.77 18.43
C TRP A 301 -7.74 4.93 17.56
N GLY A 302 -7.43 6.18 17.93
CA GLY A 302 -7.75 7.34 17.10
C GLY A 302 -7.06 7.31 15.73
N VAL A 303 -5.82 6.82 15.65
CA VAL A 303 -5.09 6.65 14.39
C VAL A 303 -5.67 5.49 13.59
N ALA A 304 -5.91 4.35 14.25
CA ALA A 304 -6.53 3.18 13.64
C ALA A 304 -7.91 3.50 13.03
N GLY A 305 -8.75 4.27 13.74
CA GLY A 305 -10.05 4.72 13.24
C GLY A 305 -9.94 5.60 12.00
N ARG A 306 -8.99 6.56 11.98
CA ARG A 306 -8.75 7.39 10.79
C ARG A 306 -8.24 6.56 9.60
N MET A 307 -7.43 5.54 9.83
CA MET A 307 -7.00 4.60 8.79
C MET A 307 -8.16 3.76 8.25
N ALA A 308 -9.04 3.26 9.13
CA ALA A 308 -10.23 2.52 8.72
C ALA A 308 -11.15 3.38 7.83
N VAL A 309 -11.33 4.66 8.16
CA VAL A 309 -12.05 5.61 7.30
C VAL A 309 -11.35 5.77 5.95
N ALA A 310 -10.02 5.94 5.94
CA ALA A 310 -9.25 6.03 4.69
C ALA A 310 -9.42 4.78 3.80
N TRP A 311 -9.45 3.59 4.39
CA TRP A 311 -9.68 2.34 3.66
C TRP A 311 -11.11 2.26 3.09
N LEU A 312 -12.11 2.71 3.85
CA LEU A 312 -13.50 2.73 3.40
C LEU A 312 -13.70 3.65 2.19
N VAL A 313 -13.09 4.85 2.21
CA VAL A 313 -13.24 5.83 1.13
C VAL A 313 -12.34 5.55 -0.08
N THR A 314 -11.34 4.68 0.06
CA THR A 314 -10.39 4.36 -1.02
C THR A 314 -11.09 3.79 -2.25
N LEU A 315 -11.95 2.79 -2.06
CA LEU A 315 -12.66 2.13 -3.15
C LEU A 315 -13.57 3.10 -3.93
N PRO A 316 -14.49 3.87 -3.29
CA PRO A 316 -15.38 4.78 -4.02
C PRO A 316 -14.64 5.96 -4.66
N LEU A 317 -13.61 6.51 -4.00
CA LEU A 317 -12.90 7.67 -4.55
C LEU A 317 -11.95 7.29 -5.70
N ALA A 318 -11.26 6.15 -5.62
CA ALA A 318 -10.52 5.62 -6.76
C ALA A 318 -11.47 5.26 -7.91
N GLY A 319 -12.65 4.71 -7.60
CA GLY A 319 -13.70 4.42 -8.57
C GLY A 319 -14.25 5.67 -9.25
N LEU A 320 -14.45 6.76 -8.52
CA LEU A 320 -14.85 8.04 -9.11
C LEU A 320 -13.83 8.55 -10.12
N VAL A 321 -12.53 8.48 -9.78
CA VAL A 321 -11.46 8.87 -10.73
C VAL A 321 -11.46 7.95 -11.96
N GLY A 322 -11.65 6.64 -11.76
CA GLY A 322 -11.77 5.68 -12.86
C GLY A 322 -12.96 5.97 -13.78
N ALA A 323 -14.13 6.26 -13.20
CA ALA A 323 -15.35 6.60 -13.92
C ALA A 323 -15.19 7.89 -14.76
N ILE A 324 -14.64 8.95 -14.14
CA ILE A 324 -14.38 10.22 -14.84
C ILE A 324 -13.39 10.02 -15.97
N THR A 325 -12.32 9.27 -15.74
CA THR A 325 -11.32 8.98 -16.78
C THR A 325 -11.94 8.22 -17.93
N TYR A 326 -12.79 7.23 -17.64
CA TYR A 326 -13.49 6.46 -18.68
C TYR A 326 -14.36 7.37 -19.54
N TRP A 327 -15.19 8.23 -18.94
CA TRP A 327 -16.03 9.17 -19.70
C TRP A 327 -15.20 10.09 -20.59
N ILE A 328 -14.11 10.65 -20.09
CA ILE A 328 -13.23 11.52 -20.89
C ILE A 328 -12.67 10.75 -22.10
N VAL A 329 -12.10 9.57 -21.86
CA VAL A 329 -11.48 8.76 -22.92
C VAL A 329 -12.52 8.32 -23.94
N HIS A 330 -13.67 7.84 -23.47
CA HIS A 330 -14.73 7.27 -24.29
C HIS A 330 -15.45 8.33 -25.14
N TYR A 331 -15.82 9.47 -24.56
CA TYR A 331 -16.53 10.53 -25.29
C TYR A 331 -15.65 11.23 -26.34
N ILE A 332 -14.35 11.39 -26.06
CA ILE A 332 -13.42 11.91 -27.06
C ILE A 332 -13.16 10.84 -28.14
N GLY A 333 -13.00 9.58 -27.71
CA GLY A 333 -12.84 8.41 -28.57
C GLY A 333 -11.48 8.32 -29.28
N GLY A 334 -11.15 7.09 -29.69
CA GLY A 334 -9.99 6.79 -30.53
C GLY A 334 -8.64 7.27 -29.95
N TYR A 335 -7.72 7.63 -30.85
CA TYR A 335 -6.41 8.15 -30.45
C TYR A 335 -6.48 9.41 -29.58
N PRO A 336 -7.30 10.43 -29.90
CA PRO A 336 -7.36 11.64 -29.09
C PRO A 336 -7.80 11.36 -27.66
N GLY A 337 -8.80 10.49 -27.45
CA GLY A 337 -9.28 10.15 -26.10
C GLY A 337 -8.19 9.47 -25.26
N ALA A 338 -7.48 8.51 -25.85
CA ALA A 338 -6.36 7.83 -25.20
C ALA A 338 -5.21 8.77 -24.85
N VAL A 339 -4.83 9.67 -25.78
CA VAL A 339 -3.75 10.65 -25.57
C VAL A 339 -4.12 11.67 -24.49
N VAL A 340 -5.36 12.18 -24.51
CA VAL A 340 -5.85 13.13 -23.50
C VAL A 340 -5.89 12.47 -22.13
N GLY A 341 -6.45 11.26 -22.02
CA GLY A 341 -6.49 10.50 -20.76
C GLY A 341 -5.10 10.25 -20.19
N PHE A 342 -4.15 9.82 -21.03
CA PHE A 342 -2.77 9.58 -20.60
C PHE A 342 -2.04 10.88 -20.23
N GLY A 343 -2.24 11.95 -21.01
CA GLY A 343 -1.69 13.28 -20.71
C GLY A 343 -2.20 13.84 -19.38
N LEU A 344 -3.49 13.65 -19.07
CA LEU A 344 -4.07 14.03 -17.78
C LEU A 344 -3.47 13.23 -16.63
N LEU A 345 -3.29 11.91 -16.78
CA LEU A 345 -2.60 11.08 -15.78
C LEU A 345 -1.19 11.62 -15.51
N VAL A 346 -0.42 11.90 -16.55
CA VAL A 346 0.94 12.45 -16.42
C VAL A 346 0.90 13.81 -15.72
N GLY A 347 0.04 14.72 -16.16
CA GLY A 347 -0.10 16.06 -15.57
C GLY A 347 -0.47 16.03 -14.08
N VAL A 348 -1.47 15.21 -13.69
CA VAL A 348 -1.88 15.04 -12.30
C VAL A 348 -0.74 14.42 -11.47
N SER A 349 -0.09 13.38 -11.99
CA SER A 349 1.03 12.72 -11.32
C SER A 349 2.21 13.67 -11.10
N SER A 350 2.55 14.47 -12.11
CA SER A 350 3.58 15.50 -12.02
C SER A 350 3.21 16.60 -11.02
N ALA A 351 1.95 17.05 -11.00
CA ALA A 351 1.49 18.04 -10.03
C ALA A 351 1.59 17.52 -8.58
N ILE A 352 1.19 16.27 -8.35
CA ILE A 352 1.34 15.59 -7.05
C ILE A 352 2.82 15.49 -6.67
N TYR A 353 3.68 15.06 -7.60
CA TYR A 353 5.12 14.96 -7.36
C TYR A 353 5.73 16.31 -6.99
N ILE A 354 5.46 17.37 -7.76
CA ILE A 354 5.94 18.74 -7.49
C ILE A 354 5.45 19.22 -6.12
N ARG A 355 4.17 18.98 -5.80
CA ARG A 355 3.61 19.33 -4.49
C ARG A 355 4.33 18.60 -3.35
N SER A 356 4.71 17.34 -3.56
CA SER A 356 5.44 16.54 -2.57
C SER A 356 6.84 17.07 -2.26
N ARG A 357 7.44 17.84 -3.19
CA ARG A 357 8.78 18.44 -2.99
C ARG A 357 8.79 19.62 -2.01
N LYS A 358 7.64 20.26 -1.77
CA LYS A 358 7.53 21.40 -0.84
C LYS A 358 7.77 20.99 0.62
N ASN A 359 7.31 19.81 1.03
CA ASN A 359 7.43 19.30 2.40
C ASN A 359 8.16 17.96 2.38
N LYS A 360 9.48 17.96 2.12
CA LYS A 360 10.23 16.76 1.78
C LYS A 360 10.38 15.83 3.00
N VAL A 361 9.90 14.60 2.87
CA VAL A 361 10.18 13.50 3.80
C VAL A 361 11.08 12.50 3.07
N ASP A 362 12.24 12.20 3.63
CA ASP A 362 13.24 11.28 3.07
C ASP A 362 13.92 10.43 4.14
N GLN A 363 14.91 9.62 3.75
CA GLN A 363 15.58 8.69 4.65
C GLN A 363 16.25 9.34 5.88
N ASN A 364 16.51 10.65 5.85
CA ASN A 364 17.20 11.34 6.94
C ASN A 364 16.23 11.83 8.01
N ASN A 365 14.97 12.10 7.65
CA ASN A 365 13.96 12.68 8.56
C ASN A 365 12.72 11.79 8.78
N VAL A 366 12.70 10.59 8.18
CA VAL A 366 11.62 9.60 8.35
C VAL A 366 11.41 9.20 9.83
N ASN A 367 12.49 9.29 10.63
CA ASN A 367 12.50 8.95 12.05
C ASN A 367 12.34 10.17 12.97
N ASP A 368 11.97 11.35 12.49
CA ASP A 368 11.71 12.51 13.33
C ASP A 368 10.43 12.31 14.18
N GLU A 369 10.25 13.08 15.25
CA GLU A 369 9.08 12.96 16.12
C GLU A 369 7.75 13.19 15.38
N TRP A 370 6.72 12.46 15.79
CA TRP A 370 5.40 12.48 15.15
C TRP A 370 4.43 13.32 15.97
N LYS A 371 3.87 14.39 15.38
CA LYS A 371 3.01 15.37 16.08
C LYS A 371 1.50 15.01 16.11
N GLY A 372 1.14 13.73 15.99
CA GLY A 372 -0.22 13.26 16.35
C GLY A 372 -1.31 13.24 15.25
N ASP A 373 -1.03 13.73 14.05
CA ASP A 373 -1.97 13.71 12.90
C ASP A 373 -1.44 12.83 11.75
N LEU A 374 -2.33 12.23 10.95
CA LEU A 374 -1.96 11.43 9.76
C LEU A 374 -1.19 12.26 8.73
N THR A 375 -1.40 13.58 8.72
CA THR A 375 -0.67 14.57 7.91
C THR A 375 0.36 15.36 8.72
N ALA A 376 0.54 15.07 10.02
CA ALA A 376 1.43 15.86 10.89
C ALA A 376 2.88 15.81 10.39
N GLY A 377 3.47 16.98 10.18
CA GLY A 377 4.78 17.16 9.54
C GLY A 377 4.71 17.56 8.06
N LEU A 378 3.51 17.60 7.46
CA LEU A 378 3.27 18.15 6.13
C LEU A 378 2.72 19.59 6.15
N ASP A 379 2.37 20.11 7.33
CA ASP A 379 1.89 21.47 7.53
C ASP A 379 2.88 22.25 8.42
N GLU A 380 4.09 22.52 7.95
CA GLU A 380 5.04 23.39 8.69
C GLU A 380 4.64 24.88 8.66
N ASN A 381 3.55 25.25 7.98
CA ASN A 381 3.11 26.65 7.84
C ASN A 381 1.95 27.07 8.76
N LYS A 382 1.53 26.26 9.74
CA LYS A 382 0.64 26.77 10.80
C LYS A 382 1.50 27.24 11.97
N PRO A 383 1.56 28.55 12.28
CA PRO A 383 2.24 29.01 13.48
C PRO A 383 1.61 28.28 14.66
N SER A 384 2.47 27.71 15.51
CA SER A 384 2.05 27.14 16.78
C SER A 384 1.23 28.20 17.50
N ARG A 385 -0.05 27.89 17.78
CA ARG A 385 -0.77 28.65 18.80
C ARG A 385 -0.02 28.39 20.10
N GLY A 386 0.84 29.35 20.43
CA GLY A 386 1.75 29.28 21.56
C GLY A 386 0.99 28.93 22.83
N ALA A 387 1.54 27.97 23.55
CA ALA A 387 1.30 27.82 24.96
C ALA A 387 1.64 29.16 25.65
N LYS A 388 0.63 29.95 26.00
CA LYS A 388 0.77 30.93 27.07
C LYS A 388 0.68 30.16 28.38
N VAL A 389 1.83 29.69 28.87
CA VAL A 389 2.03 29.36 30.28
C VAL A 389 3.13 30.30 30.77
N GLY A 390 2.82 30.98 31.87
CA GLY A 390 3.50 32.18 32.31
C GLY A 390 4.96 31.98 32.72
N ALA A 391 5.71 33.05 32.52
CA ALA A 391 6.95 33.33 33.21
C ALA A 391 7.12 34.86 33.26
N ALA A 392 6.47 35.51 34.22
CA ALA A 392 6.92 36.80 34.70
C ALA A 392 7.74 36.51 35.97
N ALA A 393 9.02 36.25 35.75
CA ALA A 393 10.03 36.23 36.79
C ALA A 393 10.63 37.64 36.90
N GLY A 394 10.91 38.05 38.14
CA GLY A 394 11.38 39.37 38.48
C GLY A 394 12.83 39.65 38.09
N SER A 395 13.13 40.95 38.14
CA SER A 395 14.42 41.66 38.26
C SER A 395 14.18 43.02 37.61
N ASP A 396 14.69 44.15 38.06
CA ASP A 396 15.34 44.62 39.26
C ASP A 396 15.19 46.13 39.11
N ASP A 397 15.00 46.90 40.18
CA ASP A 397 15.52 48.27 40.17
C ASP A 397 15.82 48.73 41.58
N VAL A 398 17.12 48.87 41.82
CA VAL A 398 17.75 49.58 42.92
C VAL A 398 18.08 50.97 42.38
N SER A 399 17.57 52.04 42.99
CA SER A 399 18.38 53.21 43.37
C SER A 399 17.56 54.39 43.93
N VAL A 400 17.99 54.81 45.13
CA VAL A 400 18.29 56.19 45.57
C VAL A 400 17.14 57.21 45.62
N GLY A 401 16.89 57.71 46.84
CA GLY A 401 16.12 58.94 47.11
C GLY A 401 15.46 58.93 48.47
#